data_AF-A0A447T656-F1
#
_entry.id   AF-A0A447T656-F1
#
_cell.length_a   1.000
_cell.length_b   1.000
_cell.length_c   1.000
_cell.angle_alpha   90.00
_cell.angle_beta   90.00
_cell.angle_gamma   90.00
#
_symmetry.space_group_name_H-M   'P 1'
#
loop_
_entity.id
_entity.type
_entity.pdbx_description
1 polymer ?
#
loop_
_entity_poly.entity_id
_entity_poly.type
_entity_poly.pdbx_seq_one_letter_code
_entity_poly.pdbx_strand_id
1 'polypeptide(L)'
;MLTQHYYIANGQDPASTIGKMLQPDPKLAAMLQTVAQSAAGAGIGFRIAECNSFYDGGAPGVSNSYASALWALDYLFTCALNQCQGSICMEEGAASIRH
;
A
#
# COMPACT_ATOMS: atom_id res chain seq x y z
N MET A 1 10.56 -16.36 1.61
CA MET A 1 9.77 -15.33 0.90
C MET A 1 9.89 -14.04 1.70
N LEU A 2 10.21 -12.93 1.05
CA LEU A 2 10.33 -11.62 1.70
C LEU A 2 8.96 -10.93 1.73
N THR A 3 8.58 -10.37 2.88
CA THR A 3 7.32 -9.65 3.06
C THR A 3 7.57 -8.22 3.50
N GLN A 4 6.88 -7.26 2.87
CA GLN A 4 6.98 -5.85 3.20
C GLN A 4 5.59 -5.27 3.44
N HIS A 5 5.52 -4.21 4.26
CA HIS A 5 4.31 -3.44 4.52
C HIS A 5 4.43 -2.06 3.85
N TYR A 6 3.34 -1.50 3.34
CA TYR A 6 3.33 -0.20 2.68
C TYR A 6 2.07 0.64 2.98
N TYR A 7 2.30 1.92 3.27
CA TYR A 7 1.27 2.92 3.49
C TYR A 7 1.73 4.26 2.90
N ILE A 8 0.82 5.07 2.34
CA ILE A 8 1.17 6.37 1.73
C ILE A 8 1.60 7.38 2.81
N ALA A 9 0.80 7.50 3.88
CA ALA A 9 1.04 8.40 5.02
C ALA A 9 0.11 8.08 6.21
N ASN A 10 0.15 8.91 7.25
CA ASN A 10 -0.75 8.84 8.41
C ASN A 10 -2.18 9.25 8.03
N GLY A 11 -3.19 8.44 8.35
CA GLY A 11 -4.60 8.71 8.09
C GLY A 11 -5.18 9.89 8.88
N GLN A 12 -4.58 10.24 10.01
CA GLN A 12 -4.96 11.39 10.84
C GLN A 12 -4.30 12.72 10.41
N ASP A 13 -3.37 12.67 9.45
CA ASP A 13 -2.74 13.88 8.91
C ASP A 13 -3.72 14.61 7.98
N PRO A 14 -3.99 15.92 8.20
CA PRO A 14 -4.82 16.73 7.29
C PRO A 14 -4.32 16.73 5.83
N ALA A 15 -3.05 16.42 5.59
CA ALA A 15 -2.49 16.29 4.25
C ALA A 15 -2.90 14.98 3.54
N SER A 16 -3.52 14.02 4.23
CA SER A 16 -3.98 12.73 3.70
C SER A 16 -5.29 12.89 2.92
N THR A 17 -5.17 13.56 1.78
CA THR A 17 -6.28 13.92 0.89
C THR A 17 -6.40 12.95 -0.30
N ILE A 18 -7.56 12.95 -0.97
CA ILE A 18 -7.75 12.23 -2.26
C ILE A 18 -6.69 12.66 -3.28
N GLY A 19 -6.38 13.95 -3.33
CA GLY A 19 -5.35 14.48 -4.21
C GLY A 19 -4.01 13.78 -3.98
N LYS A 20 -3.56 13.68 -2.73
CA LYS A 20 -2.31 12.99 -2.36
C LYS A 20 -2.36 11.49 -2.67
N MET A 21 -3.50 10.86 -2.47
CA MET A 21 -3.69 9.42 -2.75
C MET A 21 -3.59 9.10 -4.25
N LEU A 22 -4.08 9.97 -5.13
CA LEU A 22 -4.07 9.74 -6.58
C LEU A 22 -2.79 10.24 -7.27
N GLN A 23 -1.85 10.84 -6.54
CA GLN A 23 -0.55 11.20 -7.11
C GLN A 23 0.38 9.98 -7.13
N PRO A 24 1.25 9.85 -8.16
CA PRO A 24 2.28 8.83 -8.17
C PRO A 24 3.20 8.96 -6.94
N ASP A 25 3.37 7.88 -6.18
CA ASP A 25 4.31 7.85 -5.06
C ASP A 25 5.65 7.25 -5.48
N PRO A 26 6.73 8.05 -5.66
CA PRO A 26 8.05 7.53 -5.99
C PRO A 26 8.63 6.63 -4.88
N LYS A 27 8.15 6.75 -3.63
CA LYS A 27 8.61 5.90 -2.52
C LYS A 27 8.18 4.44 -2.71
N LEU A 28 6.99 4.22 -3.25
CA LEU A 28 6.50 2.87 -3.55
C LEU A 28 7.41 2.17 -4.58
N ALA A 29 7.70 2.85 -5.68
CA ALA A 29 8.55 2.31 -6.73
C ALA A 29 9.97 2.01 -6.22
N ALA A 30 10.57 2.94 -5.47
CA ALA A 30 11.90 2.74 -4.89
C ALA A 30 11.95 1.58 -3.87
N MET A 31 10.91 1.45 -3.04
CA MET A 31 10.79 0.34 -2.10
C MET A 31 10.65 -1.00 -2.83
N LEU A 32 9.75 -1.08 -3.81
CA LEU A 32 9.54 -2.30 -4.60
C LEU A 32 10.84 -2.74 -5.29
N GLN A 33 11.59 -1.81 -5.88
CA GLN A 33 12.89 -2.11 -6.50
C GLN A 33 13.90 -2.64 -5.49
N THR A 34 13.99 -2.03 -4.31
CA THR A 34 14.92 -2.45 -3.24
C THR A 34 14.58 -3.86 -2.74
N VAL A 35 13.29 -4.13 -2.52
CA VAL A 35 12.78 -5.43 -2.06
C VAL A 35 12.99 -6.49 -3.15
N ALA A 36 12.71 -6.16 -4.42
CA ALA A 36 12.94 -7.06 -5.55
C ALA A 36 14.42 -7.42 -5.70
N GLN A 37 15.33 -6.44 -5.59
CA GLN A 37 16.78 -6.68 -5.63
C GLN A 37 17.25 -7.57 -4.48
N SER A 38 16.76 -7.31 -3.26
CA SER A 38 17.09 -8.11 -2.06
C SER A 38 16.58 -9.55 -2.19
N ALA A 39 15.36 -9.72 -2.68
CA ALA A 39 14.75 -11.03 -2.90
C ALA A 39 15.47 -11.82 -3.99
N ALA A 40 15.83 -11.16 -5.11
CA ALA A 40 16.62 -11.74 -6.18
C ALA A 40 18.02 -12.18 -5.70
N GLY A 41 18.70 -11.35 -4.89
CA GLY A 41 20.01 -11.68 -4.31
C GLY A 41 19.97 -12.89 -3.37
N ALA A 42 18.84 -13.12 -2.71
CA ALA A 42 18.61 -14.28 -1.85
C ALA A 42 17.96 -15.49 -2.58
N GLY A 43 17.66 -15.37 -3.89
CA GLY A 43 17.01 -16.42 -4.67
C GLY A 43 15.58 -16.74 -4.22
N ILE A 44 14.90 -15.80 -3.55
CA ILE A 44 13.54 -15.96 -3.03
C ILE A 44 12.56 -15.00 -3.71
N GLY A 45 11.27 -15.33 -3.70
CA GLY A 45 10.21 -14.40 -4.08
C GLY A 45 9.93 -13.34 -3.01
N PHE A 46 9.30 -12.24 -3.42
CA PHE A 46 8.76 -11.23 -2.51
C PHE A 46 7.26 -10.99 -2.73
N ARG A 47 6.59 -10.58 -1.65
CA ARG A 47 5.15 -10.29 -1.61
C ARG A 47 4.90 -9.09 -0.70
N ILE A 48 3.91 -8.27 -0.99
CA ILE A 48 3.44 -7.28 -0.01
C ILE A 48 2.40 -7.96 0.88
N ALA A 49 2.69 -8.02 2.19
CA ALA A 49 1.87 -8.74 3.16
C ALA A 49 0.83 -7.86 3.85
N GLU A 50 1.00 -6.53 3.76
CA GLU A 50 0.08 -5.55 4.32
C GLU A 50 0.19 -4.25 3.52
N CYS A 51 -0.94 -3.74 3.06
CA CYS A 51 -1.03 -2.49 2.31
C CYS A 51 -2.32 -1.76 2.66
N ASN A 52 -2.26 -0.44 2.85
CA ASN A 52 -3.45 0.39 2.82
C ASN A 52 -3.09 1.80 2.33
N SER A 53 -4.12 2.56 1.92
CA SER A 53 -3.98 3.95 1.49
C SER A 53 -3.30 4.80 2.57
N PHE A 54 -3.79 4.76 3.81
CA PHE A 54 -3.19 5.47 4.94
C PHE A 54 -3.18 4.58 6.19
N TYR A 55 -2.14 4.68 7.02
CA TYR A 55 -2.08 3.95 8.29
C TYR A 55 -2.92 4.65 9.37
N ASP A 56 -3.15 4.01 10.52
CA ASP A 56 -4.01 4.51 11.62
C ASP A 56 -5.52 4.49 11.32
N GLY A 57 -5.99 3.39 10.70
CA GLY A 57 -7.41 3.18 10.37
C GLY A 57 -7.87 3.87 9.07
N GLY A 58 -6.95 4.45 8.31
CA GLY A 58 -7.24 5.16 7.07
C GLY A 58 -7.61 6.64 7.29
N ALA A 59 -7.72 7.39 6.20
CA ALA A 59 -8.15 8.78 6.23
C ALA A 59 -9.68 8.87 6.02
N PRO A 60 -10.45 9.39 7.00
CA PRO A 60 -11.90 9.53 6.87
C PRO A 60 -12.30 10.37 5.65
N GLY A 61 -13.22 9.85 4.83
CA GLY A 61 -13.65 10.51 3.59
C GLY A 61 -12.69 10.37 2.40
N VAL A 62 -11.54 9.71 2.59
CA VAL A 62 -10.55 9.44 1.53
C VAL A 62 -10.39 7.94 1.32
N SER A 63 -9.99 7.19 2.35
CA SER A 63 -9.84 5.72 2.29
C SER A 63 -11.17 5.00 2.03
N ASN A 64 -12.27 5.58 2.51
CA ASN A 64 -13.64 5.06 2.32
C ASN A 64 -14.35 5.66 1.09
N SER A 65 -13.63 6.35 0.20
CA SER A 65 -14.18 6.97 -1.00
C SER A 65 -13.96 6.11 -2.24
N TYR A 66 -14.72 6.33 -3.32
CA TYR A 66 -14.50 5.64 -4.60
C TYR A 66 -13.08 5.84 -5.16
N ALA A 67 -12.39 6.92 -4.77
CA ALA A 67 -11.01 7.16 -5.19
C ALA A 67 -10.03 6.10 -4.64
N SER A 68 -10.34 5.42 -3.53
CA SER A 68 -9.48 4.34 -3.02
C SER A 68 -9.47 3.11 -3.93
N ALA A 69 -10.53 2.88 -4.71
CA ALA A 69 -10.56 1.83 -5.73
C ALA A 69 -9.60 2.13 -6.89
N LEU A 70 -9.54 3.40 -7.34
CA LEU A 70 -8.59 3.82 -8.38
C LEU A 70 -7.15 3.69 -7.90
N TRP A 71 -6.89 4.11 -6.65
CA TRP A 71 -5.58 3.93 -6.03
C TRP A 71 -5.18 2.46 -5.90
N ALA A 72 -6.11 1.59 -5.47
CA ALA A 72 -5.83 0.17 -5.33
C ALA A 72 -5.46 -0.49 -6.67
N LEU A 73 -6.12 -0.09 -7.76
CA LEU A 73 -5.77 -0.57 -9.10
C LEU A 73 -4.38 -0.11 -9.54
N ASP A 74 -4.07 1.18 -9.39
CA ASP A 74 -2.75 1.73 -9.72
C ASP A 74 -1.63 1.06 -8.90
N TYR A 75 -1.89 0.85 -7.62
CA TYR A 75 -1.01 0.12 -6.71
C TYR A 75 -0.75 -1.33 -7.17
N LEU A 76 -1.80 -2.07 -7.54
CA LEU A 76 -1.68 -3.45 -8.02
C LEU A 76 -0.86 -3.54 -9.31
N PHE A 77 -1.10 -2.64 -10.28
CA PHE A 77 -0.32 -2.61 -11.51
C PHE A 77 1.14 -2.21 -11.25
N THR A 78 1.38 -1.25 -10.37
CA THR A 78 2.74 -0.87 -9.97
C THR A 78 3.49 -2.04 -9.32
N CYS A 79 2.82 -2.83 -8.47
CA CYS A 79 3.40 -4.05 -7.90
C CYS A 79 3.72 -5.10 -8.97
N ALA A 80 2.81 -5.33 -9.92
CA ALA A 80 3.00 -6.30 -10.99
C ALA A 80 4.18 -5.92 -11.91
N LEU A 81 4.30 -4.63 -12.26
CA LEU A 81 5.43 -4.12 -13.06
C LEU A 81 6.79 -4.30 -12.38
N ASN A 82 6.82 -4.34 -11.03
CA ASN A 82 8.04 -4.52 -10.25
C ASN A 82 8.26 -5.96 -9.76
N GLN A 83 7.70 -6.96 -10.46
CA GLN A 83 7.89 -8.39 -10.19
C GLN A 83 7.39 -8.87 -8.81
N CYS A 84 6.45 -8.14 -8.20
CA CYS A 84 5.81 -8.57 -6.96
C CYS A 84 4.91 -9.79 -7.23
N GLN A 85 5.06 -10.86 -6.45
CA GLN A 85 4.27 -12.10 -6.62
C GLN A 85 2.84 -11.98 -6.05
N GLY A 86 2.46 -10.78 -5.59
CA GLY A 86 1.12 -10.41 -5.16
C GLY A 86 1.14 -9.44 -3.98
N SER A 87 0.03 -8.75 -3.75
CA SER A 87 -0.24 -8.07 -2.48
C SER A 87 -1.39 -8.80 -1.80
N ILE A 88 -1.22 -9.15 -0.54
CA ILE A 88 -2.31 -9.65 0.32
C ILE A 88 -2.51 -8.60 1.42
N CYS A 89 -3.77 -8.40 1.82
CA CYS A 89 -4.23 -7.46 2.84
C CYS A 89 -4.29 -5.99 2.40
N MET A 90 -5.48 -5.57 1.94
CA MET A 90 -6.02 -4.26 2.28
C MET A 90 -6.39 -4.34 3.76
N GLU A 91 -5.69 -3.66 4.65
CA GLU A 91 -6.05 -3.67 6.09
C GLU A 91 -7.42 -2.99 6.27
N GLU A 92 -8.51 -3.75 6.32
CA GLU A 92 -9.71 -3.26 7.00
C GLU A 92 -9.35 -3.21 8.48
N GLY A 93 -9.05 -2.01 8.97
CA GLY A 93 -8.75 -1.78 10.38
C GLY A 93 -9.76 -2.55 11.22
N ALA A 94 -9.25 -3.25 12.24
CA ALA A 94 -10.06 -3.94 13.22
C ALA A 94 -11.13 -2.97 13.72
N ALA A 95 -12.36 -3.11 13.22
CA ALA A 95 -13.52 -2.46 13.76
C ALA A 95 -13.68 -3.00 15.17
N SER A 96 -13.04 -2.35 16.15
CA SER A 96 -13.43 -2.45 17.54
C SER A 96 -14.79 -1.77 17.67
N ILE A 97 -15.82 -2.45 17.17
CA ILE A 97 -17.16 -2.37 17.71
C ILE A 97 -17.03 -2.95 19.13
N ARG A 98 -16.84 -2.07 20.10
CA ARG A 98 -17.33 -2.32 21.46
C ARG A 98 -18.31 -1.22 21.80
N HIS A 99 -19.53 -1.70 22.02
CA HIS A 99 -20.71 -1.00 22.49
C HIS A 99 -20.47 -0.21 23.78
#